data_AF-A0A4P6APL3-F1
#
_entry.id   AF-A0A4P6APL3-F1
#
_cell.length_a   1.000
_cell.length_b   1.000
_cell.length_c   1.000
_cell.angle_alpha   90.00
_cell.angle_beta   90.00
_cell.angle_gamma   90.00
#
_symmetry.space_group_name_H-M   'P 1'
#
loop_
_entity.id
_entity.type
_entity.pdbx_description
1 polymer ?
#
loop_
_entity_poly.entity_id
_entity_poly.type
_entity_poly.pdbx_seq_one_letter_code
_entity_poly.pdbx_strand_id
1 'polypeptide(L)'
;MIEQLAGNALCWLMLLVAWFAYQQIFVLFTTRKEIAQVRDGEKELTKREMVPAVLVSALPLMGLLGTIAGLQVSFTGMMSLGVDSQVVTGGIADALFTTQLGLTLAIPGWLLLMFVNGAVKRAVAREA
;
A
#
# COMPACT_ATOMS: atom_id res chain seq x y z
N MET A 1 -9.52 -15.78 10.71
CA MET A 1 -9.06 -15.18 9.42
C MET A 1 -10.10 -14.25 8.79
N ILE A 2 -11.31 -14.69 8.46
CA ILE A 2 -12.33 -13.82 7.83
C ILE A 2 -12.94 -12.81 8.84
N GLU A 3 -13.12 -13.19 10.10
CA GLU A 3 -13.61 -12.30 11.18
C GLU A 3 -12.70 -11.08 11.44
N GLN A 4 -11.38 -11.25 11.38
CA GLN A 4 -10.39 -10.16 11.56
C GLN A 4 -10.31 -9.24 10.33
N LEU A 5 -10.58 -9.78 9.14
CA LEU A 5 -10.67 -9.02 7.90
C LEU A 5 -11.99 -8.22 7.81
N ALA A 6 -13.08 -8.77 8.35
CA ALA A 6 -14.42 -8.16 8.31
C ALA A 6 -14.66 -7.15 9.44
N GLY A 7 -14.06 -7.34 10.62
CA GLY A 7 -14.28 -6.50 11.81
C GLY A 7 -13.45 -5.21 11.87
N ASN A 8 -12.39 -5.08 11.06
CA ASN A 8 -11.42 -3.99 11.19
C ASN A 8 -11.51 -3.01 9.99
N ALA A 9 -12.10 -1.84 10.21
CA ALA A 9 -12.29 -0.80 9.19
C ALA A 9 -10.98 -0.41 8.49
N LEU A 10 -9.84 -0.56 9.18
CA LEU A 10 -8.50 -0.30 8.66
C LEU A 10 -8.15 -1.23 7.48
N CYS A 11 -8.50 -2.53 7.55
CA CYS A 11 -8.24 -3.48 6.47
C CYS A 11 -8.99 -3.11 5.19
N TRP A 12 -10.26 -2.72 5.32
CA TRP A 12 -11.06 -2.24 4.20
C TRP A 12 -10.50 -0.96 3.58
N LEU A 13 -10.04 -0.03 4.42
CA LEU A 13 -9.41 1.20 3.97
C LEU A 13 -8.10 0.92 3.22
N MET A 14 -7.27 0.00 3.72
CA MET A 14 -6.05 -0.44 3.04
C MET A 14 -6.35 -1.08 1.68
N LEU A 15 -7.38 -1.93 1.59
CA LEU A 15 -7.79 -2.55 0.33
C LEU A 15 -8.31 -1.50 -0.66
N LEU A 16 -9.08 -0.51 -0.20
CA LEU A 16 -9.57 0.58 -1.04
C LEU A 16 -8.40 1.43 -1.56
N VAL A 17 -7.47 1.81 -0.69
CA VAL A 17 -6.27 2.56 -1.04
C VAL A 17 -5.41 1.77 -2.03
N ALA A 18 -5.19 0.48 -1.78
CA ALA A 18 -4.45 -0.39 -2.67
C ALA A 18 -5.13 -0.51 -4.03
N TRP A 19 -6.44 -0.77 -4.05
CA TRP A 19 -7.23 -0.83 -5.27
C TRP A 19 -7.12 0.46 -6.08
N PHE A 20 -7.29 1.62 -5.43
CA PHE A 20 -7.16 2.91 -6.08
C PHE A 20 -5.74 3.16 -6.59
N ALA A 21 -4.71 2.79 -5.83
CA ALA A 21 -3.32 2.87 -6.27
C ALA A 21 -3.05 1.99 -7.50
N TYR A 22 -3.52 0.74 -7.51
CA TYR A 22 -3.42 -0.15 -8.66
C TYR A 22 -4.17 0.37 -9.88
N GLN A 23 -5.36 0.96 -9.69
CA GLN A 23 -6.10 1.61 -10.76
C GLN A 23 -5.29 2.77 -11.36
N GLN A 24 -4.68 3.63 -10.53
CA GLN A 24 -3.83 4.74 -11.01
C GLN A 24 -2.59 4.24 -11.76
N ILE A 25 -1.94 3.18 -11.26
CA ILE A 25 -0.81 2.54 -11.95
C ILE A 25 -1.25 1.99 -13.31
N PHE A 26 -2.44 1.39 -13.40
CA PHE A 26 -2.99 0.88 -14.65
C PHE A 26 -3.27 2.00 -15.66
N VAL A 27 -3.78 3.15 -15.20
CA VAL A 27 -3.94 4.34 -16.05
C VAL A 27 -2.58 4.83 -16.53
N LEU A 28 -1.58 4.94 -15.65
CA LEU A 28 -0.21 5.31 -16.02
C LEU A 28 0.39 4.33 -17.05
N PHE A 29 0.14 3.02 -16.89
CA PHE A 29 0.57 1.98 -17.83
C PHE A 29 -0.04 2.14 -19.22
N THR A 30 -1.28 2.64 -19.31
CA THR A 30 -1.97 2.89 -20.58
C THR A 30 -1.48 4.19 -21.23
N THR A 31 -1.39 5.26 -20.45
CA THR A 31 -0.90 6.59 -20.89
C THR A 31 0.61 6.59 -21.18
N ARG A 32 1.37 5.55 -20.79
CA ARG A 32 2.83 5.48 -20.96
C ARG A 32 3.31 5.74 -22.39
N LYS A 33 2.54 5.32 -23.41
CA LYS A 33 2.88 5.54 -24.82
C LYS A 33 2.74 7.01 -25.22
N GLU A 34 1.69 7.67 -24.73
CA GLU A 34 1.48 9.10 -24.95
C GLU A 34 2.61 9.89 -24.29
N ILE A 35 2.96 9.57 -23.04
CA ILE A 35 4.03 10.25 -22.30
C ILE A 35 5.39 10.11 -23.02
N ALA A 36 5.68 8.94 -23.59
CA ALA A 36 6.93 8.70 -24.31
C ALA A 36 7.08 9.57 -25.57
N GLN A 37 5.98 9.95 -26.21
CA GLN A 37 5.98 10.76 -27.44
C GLN A 37 6.05 12.27 -27.15
N VAL A 38 5.79 12.70 -25.91
CA VAL A 38 5.83 14.12 -25.54
C VAL A 38 7.29 14.56 -25.37
N ARG A 39 7.62 15.73 -25.92
CA ARG A 39 8.95 16.36 -25.86
C ARG A 39 9.52 16.54 -24.45
N ASP A 40 8.68 16.61 -23.42
CA ASP A 40 9.03 16.64 -22.00
C ASP A 40 8.47 15.41 -21.24
N GLY A 41 8.51 14.22 -21.85
CA GLY A 41 7.93 12.99 -21.30
C GLY A 41 8.38 12.63 -19.89
N GLU A 42 9.64 12.92 -19.52
CA GLU A 42 10.14 12.67 -18.16
C GLU A 42 9.44 13.53 -17.09
N LYS A 43 9.13 14.79 -17.39
CA LYS A 43 8.44 15.69 -16.46
C LYS A 43 6.99 15.25 -16.28
N GLU A 44 6.32 14.87 -17.36
CA GLU A 44 4.94 14.40 -17.30
C GLU A 44 4.81 13.04 -16.61
N LEU A 45 5.78 12.14 -16.79
CA LEU A 45 5.88 10.90 -16.03
C LEU A 45 5.97 11.19 -14.53
N THR A 46 6.91 12.06 -14.12
CA THR A 46 7.15 12.38 -12.71
C THR A 46 5.90 12.97 -12.03
N LYS A 47 5.16 13.83 -12.74
CA LYS A 47 3.89 14.37 -12.22
C LYS A 47 2.83 13.30 -12.02
N ARG A 48 2.67 12.40 -13.00
CA ARG A 48 1.61 11.37 -12.99
C ARG A 48 1.94 10.18 -12.10
N GLU A 49 3.22 9.86 -11.90
CA GLU A 49 3.66 8.79 -10.99
C GLU A 49 3.59 9.21 -9.52
N MET A 50 3.63 10.51 -9.22
CA MET A 50 3.69 11.02 -7.85
C MET A 50 2.54 10.50 -6.98
N VAL A 51 1.32 10.55 -7.50
CA VAL A 51 0.12 10.09 -6.78
C VAL A 51 0.16 8.60 -6.48
N PRO A 52 0.29 7.68 -7.47
CA PRO A 52 0.36 6.26 -7.16
C PRO A 52 1.60 5.89 -6.32
N ALA A 53 2.75 6.54 -6.51
CA ALA A 53 3.94 6.28 -5.70
C ALA A 53 3.72 6.60 -4.21
N VAL A 54 3.08 7.74 -3.91
CA VAL A 54 2.74 8.11 -2.53
C VAL A 54 1.73 7.14 -1.93
N LEU A 55 0.68 6.76 -2.68
CA LEU A 55 -0.34 5.82 -2.19
C LEU A 55 0.24 4.45 -1.87
N VAL A 56 1.07 3.91 -2.76
CA VAL A 56 1.73 2.62 -2.52
C VAL A 56 2.68 2.71 -1.32
N SER A 57 3.40 3.83 -1.16
CA SER A 57 4.28 4.06 -0.01
C SER A 57 3.54 4.26 1.31
N ALA A 58 2.26 4.66 1.26
CA ALA A 58 1.41 4.78 2.43
C ALA A 58 0.91 3.42 2.95
N LEU A 59 0.79 2.40 2.09
CA LEU A 59 0.26 1.07 2.47
C LEU A 59 1.03 0.39 3.62
N PRO A 60 2.39 0.36 3.64
CA PRO A 60 3.14 -0.16 4.79
C PRO A 60 2.94 0.66 6.06
N LEU A 61 2.84 1.99 5.94
CA LEU A 61 2.60 2.89 7.07
C LEU A 61 1.21 2.65 7.68
N MET A 62 0.22 2.34 6.85
CA MET A 62 -1.10 1.89 7.33
C MET A 62 -1.03 0.54 8.05
N GLY A 63 -0.19 -0.39 7.60
CA GLY A 63 0.06 -1.65 8.32
C GLY A 63 0.71 -1.42 9.69
N LEU A 64 1.66 -0.48 9.79
CA LEU A 64 2.24 -0.05 11.06
C LEU A 64 1.19 0.60 11.97
N LEU A 65 0.25 1.38 11.44
CA LEU A 65 -0.86 1.91 12.23
C LEU A 65 -1.72 0.76 12.81
N GLY A 66 -1.94 -0.30 12.02
CA GLY A 66 -2.61 -1.52 12.46
C GLY A 66 -1.90 -2.23 13.62
N THR A 67 -0.55 -2.24 13.65
CA THR A 67 0.17 -2.83 14.79
C THR A 67 0.00 -2.03 16.06
N ILE A 68 0.06 -0.70 15.97
CA ILE A 68 -0.17 0.19 17.11
C ILE A 68 -1.58 -0.05 17.67
N ALA A 69 -2.59 -0.16 16.81
CA ALA A 69 -3.96 -0.43 17.22
C ALA A 69 -4.13 -1.81 17.88
N GLY A 70 -3.56 -2.88 17.31
CA GLY A 70 -3.65 -4.24 17.88
C GLY A 70 -2.91 -4.39 19.20
N LEU A 71 -1.74 -3.76 19.33
CA LEU A 71 -1.01 -3.69 20.60
C LEU A 71 -1.79 -2.89 21.64
N GLN A 72 -2.43 -1.79 21.26
CA GLN A 72 -3.28 -1.00 22.16
C GLN A 72 -4.43 -1.85 22.74
N VAL A 73 -5.11 -2.66 21.91
CA VAL A 73 -6.15 -3.61 22.38
C VAL A 73 -5.59 -4.63 23.36
N SER A 74 -4.39 -5.14 23.09
CA SER A 74 -3.72 -6.10 23.98
C SER A 74 -3.42 -5.48 25.36
N PHE A 75 -2.92 -4.24 25.39
CA PHE A 75 -2.62 -3.53 26.64
C PHE A 75 -3.88 -3.17 27.43
N THR A 76 -4.94 -2.70 26.77
CA THR A 76 -6.21 -2.39 27.45
C THR A 76 -6.92 -3.64 27.97
N GLY A 77 -6.81 -4.75 27.26
CA GLY A 77 -7.26 -6.07 27.72
C GLY A 77 -6.58 -6.49 29.02
N MET A 78 -5.25 -6.37 29.09
CA MET A 78 -4.49 -6.69 30.31
C MET A 78 -4.91 -5.85 31.52
N MET A 79 -5.20 -4.56 31.31
CA MET A 79 -5.60 -3.66 32.40
C MET A 79 -7.02 -3.91 32.92
N SER A 80 -7.92 -4.42 32.08
CA SER A 80 -9.35 -4.55 32.41
C SER A 80 -9.73 -5.95 32.90
N LEU A 81 -9.14 -7.00 32.34
CA LEU A 81 -9.50 -8.40 32.59
C LEU A 81 -8.41 -9.18 33.35
N GLY A 82 -7.27 -8.54 33.64
CA GLY A 82 -6.06 -9.23 34.09
C GLY A 82 -5.30 -9.87 32.91
N VAL A 83 -4.32 -10.73 33.20
CA VAL A 83 -3.50 -11.39 32.16
C VAL A 83 -4.28 -12.56 31.53
N ASP A 84 -5.38 -12.25 30.85
CA ASP A 84 -6.05 -13.20 29.97
C ASP A 84 -5.20 -13.37 28.71
N SER A 85 -4.60 -14.54 28.59
CA SER A 85 -3.70 -14.89 27.49
C SER A 85 -4.40 -14.88 26.14
N GLN A 86 -5.72 -15.11 26.08
CA GLN A 86 -6.47 -15.11 24.82
C GLN A 86 -6.62 -13.69 24.23
N VAL A 87 -6.90 -12.69 25.06
CA VAL A 87 -7.07 -11.31 24.60
C VAL A 87 -5.74 -10.73 24.11
N VAL A 88 -4.66 -10.98 24.84
CA VAL A 88 -3.30 -10.52 24.46
C VAL A 88 -2.84 -11.17 23.17
N THR A 89 -2.97 -12.50 23.06
CA THR A 89 -2.54 -13.21 21.84
C THR A 89 -3.39 -12.83 20.62
N GLY A 90 -4.68 -12.53 20.81
CA GLY A 90 -5.57 -12.04 19.76
C GLY A 90 -5.13 -10.68 19.19
N GLY A 91 -4.91 -9.68 20.05
CA GLY A 91 -4.52 -8.34 19.60
C GLY A 91 -3.13 -8.30 18.93
N ILE A 92 -2.19 -9.15 19.37
CA ILE A 92 -0.88 -9.31 18.71
C ILE A 92 -1.05 -9.98 17.34
N ALA A 93 -1.89 -11.01 17.23
CA ALA A 93 -2.15 -11.66 15.95
C ALA A 93 -2.75 -10.70 14.93
N ASP A 94 -3.68 -9.84 15.35
CA ASP A 94 -4.26 -8.76 14.53
C ASP A 94 -3.20 -7.75 14.06
N ALA A 95 -2.34 -7.33 14.99
CA ALA A 95 -1.23 -6.43 14.69
C ALA A 95 -0.31 -7.00 13.59
N LEU A 96 0.09 -8.26 13.72
CA LEU A 96 0.97 -8.92 12.74
C LEU A 96 0.28 -9.09 11.38
N PHE A 97 -0.99 -9.45 11.38
CA PHE A 97 -1.76 -9.65 10.15
C PHE A 97 -1.90 -8.36 9.34
N THR A 98 -2.20 -7.23 9.99
CA THR A 98 -2.33 -5.93 9.32
C THR A 98 -1.01 -5.46 8.69
N THR A 99 0.13 -5.72 9.33
CA THR A 99 1.46 -5.45 8.74
C THR A 99 1.74 -6.32 7.53
N GLN A 100 1.47 -7.63 7.65
CA GLN A 100 1.66 -8.57 6.55
C GLN A 100 0.81 -8.15 5.33
N LEU A 101 -0.44 -7.74 5.55
CA LEU A 101 -1.31 -7.23 4.49
C LEU A 101 -0.74 -5.95 3.86
N GLY A 102 -0.31 -4.97 4.65
CA GLY A 102 0.25 -3.71 4.13
C GLY A 102 1.45 -3.93 3.23
N LEU A 103 2.37 -4.82 3.62
CA LEU A 103 3.53 -5.18 2.81
C LEU A 103 3.16 -5.96 1.56
N THR A 104 2.25 -6.92 1.69
CA THR A 104 1.77 -7.74 0.57
C THR A 104 1.09 -6.89 -0.50
N LEU A 105 0.39 -5.82 -0.10
CA LEU A 105 -0.23 -4.86 -1.03
C LEU A 105 0.78 -3.86 -1.60
N ALA A 106 1.80 -3.45 -0.83
CA ALA A 106 2.77 -2.43 -1.26
C ALA A 106 3.83 -2.96 -2.24
N ILE A 107 4.37 -4.15 -2.00
CA ILE A 107 5.49 -4.72 -2.78
C ILE A 107 5.15 -4.80 -4.29
N PRO A 108 4.00 -5.37 -4.70
CA PRO A 108 3.69 -5.45 -6.13
C PRO A 108 3.45 -4.06 -6.75
N GLY A 109 2.91 -3.11 -5.98
CA GLY A 109 2.75 -1.72 -6.41
C GLY A 109 4.08 -1.03 -6.74
N TRP A 110 5.09 -1.21 -5.90
CA TRP A 110 6.45 -0.70 -6.15
C TRP A 110 7.07 -1.31 -7.40
N LEU A 111 6.95 -2.62 -7.56
CA LEU A 111 7.49 -3.33 -8.72
C LEU A 111 6.85 -2.84 -10.03
N LEU A 112 5.53 -2.65 -10.04
CA LEU A 112 4.83 -2.13 -11.21
C LEU A 112 5.24 -0.70 -11.56
N LEU A 113 5.37 0.19 -10.57
CA LEU A 113 5.84 1.56 -10.79
C LEU A 113 7.26 1.57 -11.38
N MET A 114 8.17 0.79 -10.81
CA MET A 114 9.54 0.65 -11.32
C MET A 114 9.55 0.16 -12.77
N PHE A 115 8.70 -0.83 -13.10
CA PHE A 115 8.61 -1.36 -14.46
C PHE A 115 8.10 -0.31 -15.47
N VAL A 116 7.04 0.42 -15.12
CA VAL A 116 6.47 1.49 -15.96
C VAL A 116 7.49 2.61 -16.18
N ASN A 117 8.14 3.06 -15.12
CA ASN A 117 9.12 4.14 -15.17
C ASN A 117 10.33 3.76 -16.01
N GLY A 118 10.82 2.54 -15.85
CA GLY A 118 11.90 2.00 -16.68
C GLY A 118 11.51 1.91 -18.16
N ALA A 119 10.26 1.53 -18.48
CA ALA A 119 9.78 1.44 -19.85
C ALA A 119 9.70 2.82 -20.53
N VAL A 120 9.19 3.83 -19.84
CA VAL A 120 9.07 5.20 -20.37
C VAL A 120 10.45 5.84 -20.57
N LYS A 121 11.33 5.79 -19.56
CA LYS A 121 12.68 6.37 -19.66
C LYS A 121 13.49 5.78 -20.81
N ARG A 122 13.38 4.46 -21.06
CA ARG A 122 14.03 3.81 -22.21
C ARG A 122 13.46 4.24 -23.55
N ALA A 123 12.18 4.58 -23.62
CA ALA A 123 11.56 5.07 -24.86
C ALA A 123 12.01 6.51 -25.17
N VAL A 124 11.97 7.40 -24.17
CA VAL A 124 12.42 8.79 -24.31
C VAL A 124 13.90 8.88 -24.69
N ALA A 125 14.77 8.07 -24.08
CA ALA A 125 16.21 8.06 -24.38
C ALA A 125 16.59 7.55 -25.79
N ARG A 126 15.66 6.93 -26.52
CA ARG A 126 15.89 6.49 -27.91
C ARG A 126 15.57 7.55 -28.95
N GLU A 127 14.82 8.58 -28.56
CA GLU A 127 14.36 9.66 -29.45
C GLU A 127 15.21 10.94 -29.31
N ALA A 128 16.07 11.02 -28.30
CA ALA A 128 17.04 12.09 -28.07
C ALA A 128 18.41 11.77 -28.70
#